data_AF-A0A1Q7GT93-F1
#
_entry.id   AF-A0A1Q7GT93-F1
#
_cell.length_a   1.000
_cell.length_b   1.000
_cell.length_c   1.000
_cell.angle_alpha   90.00
_cell.angle_beta   90.00
_cell.angle_gamma   90.00
#
_symmetry.space_group_name_H-M   'P 1'
#
loop_
_entity.id
_entity.type
_entity.pdbx_description
1 polymer ?
#
loop_
_entity_poly.entity_id
_entity_poly.type
_entity_poly.pdbx_seq_one_letter_code
_entity_poly.pdbx_strand_id
1 'polypeptide(L)'
;MKSGKEDFLMTGGLRSSVASVLAVGFLVTVTPIVAHHSAAVAYDDSKRVEAQGTVTRVLVRNPHSWVFLESADDKGQKIEWQIEMGGAPSTAWAKDALPIGSVVKIV
;
A
#
# COMPACT_ATOMS: atom_id res chain seq x y z
N MET A 1 64.10 -19.12 2.71
CA MET A 1 62.86 -18.81 3.46
C MET A 1 62.33 -17.45 3.00
N LYS A 2 61.67 -17.37 1.83
CA LYS A 2 61.12 -16.11 1.28
C LYS A 2 59.66 -16.23 0.78
N SER A 3 59.12 -17.45 0.64
CA SER A 3 57.81 -17.68 0.00
C SER A 3 56.61 -17.29 0.88
N GLY A 4 56.67 -17.48 2.20
CA GLY A 4 55.48 -17.35 3.06
C GLY A 4 54.83 -15.96 3.18
N LYS A 5 55.57 -14.87 2.93
CA LYS A 5 55.01 -13.49 3.00
C LYS A 5 54.36 -13.06 1.68
N GLU A 6 54.92 -13.51 0.55
CA GLU A 6 54.41 -13.22 -0.80
C GLU A 6 53.13 -14.04 -1.06
N ASP A 7 53.11 -15.30 -0.62
CA ASP A 7 51.93 -16.17 -0.70
C ASP A 7 50.74 -15.63 0.13
N PHE A 8 51.00 -15.06 1.32
CA PHE A 8 49.97 -14.46 2.18
C PHE A 8 49.35 -13.18 1.57
N LEU A 9 50.17 -12.33 0.95
CA LEU A 9 49.72 -11.11 0.28
C LEU A 9 48.95 -11.40 -1.01
N MET A 10 49.42 -12.36 -1.80
CA MET A 10 48.77 -12.80 -3.05
C MET A 10 47.42 -13.47 -2.78
N THR A 11 47.35 -14.37 -1.79
CA THR A 11 46.12 -15.09 -1.45
C THR A 11 45.11 -14.20 -0.72
N GLY A 12 45.57 -13.29 0.13
CA GLY A 12 44.72 -12.30 0.82
C GLY A 12 44.12 -11.26 -0.12
N GLY A 13 44.93 -10.72 -1.06
CA GLY A 13 44.47 -9.77 -2.07
C GLY A 13 43.46 -10.38 -3.06
N LEU A 14 43.67 -11.63 -3.46
CA LEU A 14 42.73 -12.36 -4.32
C LEU A 14 41.39 -12.63 -3.60
N ARG A 15 41.42 -13.04 -2.32
CA ARG A 15 40.22 -13.24 -1.51
C ARG A 15 39.42 -11.95 -1.29
N SER A 16 40.11 -10.84 -1.05
CA SER A 16 39.48 -9.53 -0.88
C SER A 16 38.89 -9.00 -2.19
N SER A 17 39.55 -9.27 -3.32
CA SER A 17 39.05 -8.90 -4.66
C SER A 17 37.82 -9.72 -5.05
N VAL A 18 37.82 -11.03 -4.77
CA VAL A 18 36.66 -11.89 -4.99
C VAL A 18 35.48 -11.45 -4.12
N ALA A 19 35.71 -11.12 -2.85
CA ALA A 19 34.66 -10.61 -1.96
C ALA A 19 34.06 -9.29 -2.48
N SER A 20 34.88 -8.36 -2.97
CA SER A 20 34.42 -7.10 -3.57
C SER A 20 33.61 -7.33 -4.86
N VAL A 21 34.06 -8.23 -5.74
CA VAL A 21 33.33 -8.57 -6.97
C VAL A 21 31.98 -9.22 -6.65
N LEU A 22 31.91 -10.10 -5.65
CA LEU A 22 30.66 -10.71 -5.21
C LEU A 22 29.71 -9.68 -4.59
N ALA A 23 30.22 -8.74 -3.79
CA ALA A 23 29.41 -7.69 -3.17
C ALA A 23 28.82 -6.72 -4.23
N VAL A 24 29.63 -6.29 -5.20
CA VAL A 24 29.16 -5.47 -6.32
C VAL A 24 28.19 -6.26 -7.20
N GLY A 25 28.49 -7.54 -7.49
CA GLY A 25 27.61 -8.42 -8.24
C GLY A 25 26.23 -8.58 -7.58
N PHE A 26 26.19 -8.74 -6.25
CA PHE A 26 24.93 -8.83 -5.51
C PHE A 26 24.10 -7.54 -5.59
N LEU A 27 24.74 -6.37 -5.49
CA LEU A 27 24.04 -5.08 -5.62
C LEU A 27 23.40 -4.87 -7.00
N VAL A 28 24.00 -5.40 -8.08
CA VAL A 28 23.43 -5.33 -9.44
C VAL A 28 22.21 -6.24 -9.60
N THR A 29 22.05 -7.27 -8.75
CA THR A 29 20.88 -8.16 -8.79
C THR A 29 19.65 -7.63 -8.05
N VAL A 30 19.76 -6.50 -7.34
CA VAL A 30 18.63 -5.90 -6.63
C VAL A 30 17.69 -5.23 -7.63
N THR A 31 16.69 -5.97 -8.08
CA THR A 31 15.56 -5.40 -8.83
C THR A 31 14.52 -4.85 -7.85
N PRO A 32 13.99 -3.63 -8.06
CA PRO A 32 12.92 -3.10 -7.23
C PRO A 32 11.67 -3.97 -7.44
N ILE A 33 11.16 -4.56 -6.36
CA ILE A 33 9.87 -5.26 -6.38
C ILE A 33 8.78 -4.19 -6.24
N VAL A 34 8.01 -3.99 -7.31
CA VAL A 34 6.84 -3.11 -7.27
C VAL A 34 5.72 -3.83 -6.54
N ALA A 35 5.38 -3.36 -5.34
CA ALA A 35 4.15 -3.78 -4.67
C ALA A 35 2.95 -3.29 -5.49
N HIS A 36 2.15 -4.22 -6.00
CA HIS A 36 0.91 -3.90 -6.73
C HIS A 36 -0.24 -3.81 -5.73
N HIS A 37 -0.69 -2.60 -5.42
CA HIS A 37 -1.93 -2.37 -4.68
C HIS A 37 -3.11 -2.59 -5.64
N SER A 38 -3.47 -3.85 -5.90
CA SER A 38 -4.51 -4.16 -6.90
C SER A 38 -5.91 -4.04 -6.31
N ALA A 39 -6.54 -2.89 -6.54
CA ALA A 39 -7.97 -2.72 -6.34
C ALA A 39 -8.79 -3.61 -7.30
N ALA A 40 -8.24 -3.95 -8.46
CA ALA A 40 -8.92 -4.71 -9.52
C ALA A 40 -9.28 -6.15 -9.15
N VAL A 41 -8.72 -6.70 -8.06
CA VAL A 41 -9.13 -8.01 -7.53
C VAL A 41 -10.47 -7.92 -6.78
N ALA A 42 -10.74 -6.78 -6.15
CA ALA A 42 -11.94 -6.57 -5.33
C ALA A 42 -13.03 -5.76 -6.06
N TYR A 43 -12.63 -4.90 -7.01
CA TYR A 43 -13.52 -3.94 -7.68
C TYR A 43 -13.39 -4.02 -9.21
N ASP A 44 -14.53 -3.93 -9.88
CA ASP A 44 -14.64 -3.88 -11.34
C ASP A 44 -14.72 -2.40 -11.79
N ASP A 45 -13.64 -1.87 -12.37
CA ASP A 45 -13.51 -0.47 -12.76
C ASP A 45 -14.42 -0.06 -13.94
N SER A 46 -14.99 -1.05 -14.64
CA SER A 46 -16.00 -0.82 -15.66
C SER A 46 -17.38 -0.54 -15.08
N LYS A 47 -17.61 -0.83 -13.80
CA LYS A 47 -18.88 -0.62 -13.10
C LYS A 47 -18.79 0.58 -12.16
N ARG A 48 -19.69 1.55 -12.38
CA ARG A 48 -19.87 2.70 -11.48
C ARG A 48 -21.17 2.58 -10.72
N VAL A 49 -21.12 2.88 -9.42
CA VAL A 49 -22.28 2.93 -8.53
C VAL A 49 -22.23 4.24 -7.76
N GLU A 50 -23.38 4.90 -7.62
CA GLU A 50 -23.50 6.09 -6.79
C GLU A 50 -24.11 5.70 -5.44
N ALA A 51 -23.49 6.17 -4.36
CA ALA A 51 -24.00 5.97 -3.01
C ALA A 51 -24.45 7.32 -2.45
N GLN A 52 -25.71 7.40 -2.00
CA GLN A 52 -26.23 8.57 -1.29
C GLN A 52 -26.83 8.13 0.03
N GLY A 53 -26.42 8.77 1.12
CA GLY A 53 -26.92 8.42 2.44
C GLY A 53 -26.32 9.27 3.54
N THR A 54 -26.77 8.98 4.76
CA THR A 54 -26.30 9.62 5.98
C THR A 54 -25.00 8.97 6.44
N VAL A 55 -23.94 9.75 6.67
CA VAL A 55 -22.68 9.23 7.21
C VAL A 55 -22.92 8.67 8.61
N THR A 56 -22.65 7.38 8.80
CA THR A 56 -22.80 6.70 10.10
C THR A 56 -21.46 6.47 10.77
N ARG A 57 -20.37 6.33 10.00
CA ARG A 57 -19.03 6.06 10.52
C ARG A 57 -17.93 6.44 9.53
N VAL A 58 -16.81 6.93 10.06
CA VAL A 58 -15.57 7.18 9.30
C VAL A 58 -14.41 6.49 10.03
N LEU A 59 -13.69 5.61 9.32
CA LEU A 59 -12.51 4.91 9.81
C LEU A 59 -11.28 5.33 9.01
N VAL A 60 -10.46 6.19 9.59
CA VAL A 60 -9.14 6.54 9.01
C VAL A 60 -8.10 5.56 9.54
N ARG A 61 -7.63 4.64 8.69
CA ARG A 61 -6.69 3.56 9.01
C ARG A 61 -5.77 3.25 7.84
N ASN A 62 -4.64 2.61 8.13
CA ASN A 62 -3.70 2.09 7.13
C ASN A 62 -3.77 0.55 7.17
N PRO A 63 -3.86 -0.18 6.05
CA PRO A 63 -3.71 0.27 4.65
C PRO A 63 -4.98 0.85 3.98
N HIS A 64 -6.18 0.58 4.50
CA HIS A 64 -7.45 1.05 3.91
C HIS A 64 -8.31 1.78 4.93
N SER A 65 -8.73 2.99 4.57
CA SER A 65 -9.73 3.75 5.31
C SER A 65 -11.12 3.51 4.73
N TRP A 66 -12.16 3.82 5.49
CA TRP A 66 -13.54 3.52 5.12
C TRP A 66 -14.49 4.64 5.56
N VAL A 67 -15.53 4.87 4.76
CA VAL A 67 -16.72 5.62 5.17
C VAL A 67 -17.96 4.76 5.00
N PHE A 68 -18.87 4.86 5.96
CA PHE A 68 -20.12 4.11 6.01
C PHE A 68 -21.29 5.07 5.89
N LEU A 69 -22.24 4.76 5.01
CA LEU A 69 -23.48 5.52 4.82
C LEU A 69 -24.69 4.62 5.09
N GLU A 70 -25.75 5.18 5.67
CA GLU A 70 -27.06 4.54 5.70
C GLU A 70 -28.00 5.23 4.69
N SER A 71 -28.66 4.42 3.87
CA SER A 71 -29.73 4.85 2.96
C SER A 71 -30.96 3.96 3.12
N ALA A 72 -32.02 4.21 2.35
CA ALA A 72 -33.18 3.33 2.26
C ALA A 72 -33.39 2.88 0.81
N ASP A 73 -33.86 1.65 0.61
CA ASP A 73 -34.32 1.17 -0.69
C ASP A 73 -35.73 1.71 -1.03
N ASP A 74 -36.23 1.39 -2.22
CA ASP A 74 -37.56 1.80 -2.68
C ASP A 74 -38.72 1.25 -1.80
N LYS A 75 -38.42 0.30 -0.91
CA LYS A 75 -39.35 -0.31 0.04
C LYS A 75 -39.17 0.23 1.46
N GLY A 76 -38.29 1.22 1.66
CA GLY A 76 -37.98 1.81 2.96
C GLY A 76 -37.06 0.96 3.84
N GLN A 77 -36.48 -0.13 3.33
CA GLN A 77 -35.52 -0.95 4.06
C GLN A 77 -34.17 -0.26 4.10
N LYS A 78 -33.52 -0.27 5.26
CA LYS A 78 -32.20 0.30 5.44
C LYS A 78 -31.14 -0.46 4.64
N ILE A 79 -30.31 0.28 3.92
CA ILE A 79 -29.11 -0.20 3.23
C ILE A 79 -27.90 0.45 3.89
N GLU A 80 -26.88 -0.33 4.22
CA GLU A 80 -25.57 0.19 4.59
C GLU A 80 -24.64 0.16 3.37
N TRP A 81 -24.06 1.31 3.05
CA TRP A 81 -22.96 1.44 2.10
C TRP A 81 -21.63 1.41 2.84
N GLN A 82 -20.68 0.65 2.31
CA GLN A 82 -19.29 0.64 2.78
C GLN A 82 -18.40 1.07 1.62
N ILE A 83 -17.79 2.24 1.76
CA ILE A 83 -16.94 2.81 0.72
C ILE A 83 -15.50 2.75 1.20
N GLU A 84 -14.69 1.95 0.51
CA GLU A 84 -13.26 1.88 0.71
C GLU A 84 -12.56 3.13 0.18
N MET A 85 -11.59 3.63 0.93
CA MET A 85 -10.74 4.76 0.57
C MET A 85 -9.27 4.35 0.70
N GLY A 86 -8.38 5.25 0.27
CA GLY A 86 -6.94 5.09 0.49
C GLY A 86 -6.53 4.99 1.96
N GLY A 87 -5.25 4.66 2.19
CA GLY A 87 -4.70 4.58 3.54
C GLY A 87 -4.70 5.91 4.30
N ALA A 88 -4.57 5.83 5.63
CA ALA A 88 -4.66 6.97 6.54
C ALA A 88 -3.91 8.25 6.12
N PRO A 89 -2.68 8.21 5.53
CA PRO A 89 -1.99 9.43 5.12
C PRO A 89 -2.75 10.26 4.07
N SER A 90 -3.46 9.61 3.13
CA SER A 90 -4.19 10.32 2.07
C SER A 90 -5.63 10.67 2.45
N THR A 91 -6.13 10.12 3.56
CA THR A 91 -7.54 10.23 3.98
C THR A 91 -7.72 10.85 5.36
N ALA A 92 -6.67 11.43 5.94
CA ALA A 92 -6.72 12.06 7.27
C ALA A 92 -7.80 13.15 7.39
N TRP A 93 -8.06 13.88 6.30
CA TRP A 93 -9.08 14.93 6.19
C TRP A 93 -10.52 14.42 6.37
N ALA A 94 -10.76 13.11 6.17
CA ALA A 94 -12.11 12.56 6.07
C ALA A 94 -12.92 12.72 7.36
N LYS A 95 -12.28 12.70 8.54
CA LYS A 95 -12.99 12.86 9.82
C LYS A 95 -13.63 14.23 9.98
N ASP A 96 -13.01 15.26 9.43
CA ASP A 96 -13.48 16.64 9.55
C ASP A 96 -14.45 16.99 8.42
N ALA A 97 -14.20 16.50 7.20
CA ALA A 97 -15.01 16.79 6.03
C ALA A 97 -16.27 15.90 5.90
N LEU A 98 -16.32 14.76 6.58
CA LEU A 98 -17.46 13.84 6.58
C LEU A 98 -18.03 13.68 8.00
N PRO A 99 -18.67 14.71 8.57
CA PRO A 99 -19.29 14.61 9.89
C PRO A 99 -20.36 13.51 9.93
N ILE A 100 -20.39 12.76 11.03
CA ILE A 100 -21.46 11.78 11.28
C ILE A 100 -22.81 12.50 11.31
N GLY A 101 -23.82 11.94 10.65
CA GLY A 101 -25.14 12.51 10.49
C GLY A 101 -25.31 13.43 9.28
N SER A 102 -24.22 13.79 8.59
CA SER A 102 -24.33 14.53 7.33
C SER A 102 -24.83 13.63 6.20
N VAL A 103 -25.65 14.17 5.30
CA VAL A 103 -26.08 13.47 4.08
C VAL A 103 -25.09 13.81 2.97
N VAL A 104 -24.50 12.79 2.36
CA VAL A 104 -23.50 12.95 1.29
C VAL A 104 -23.87 12.07 0.10
N LYS A 105 -23.38 12.47 -1.07
CA LYS A 105 -23.42 11.68 -2.31
C LYS A 105 -21.97 11.39 -2.73
N ILE A 106 -21.67 10.13 -2.98
CA ILE A 106 -20.37 9.62 -3.47
C ILE A 106 -20.60 9.05 -4.87
N VAL A 107 -19.73 9.44 -5.82
CA VAL A 107 -19.80 9.10 -7.25
C VAL A 107 -18.46 8.58 -7.78
#